data_AF-A0A1S3J2D7-F1
#
_entry.id   AF-A0A1S3J2D7-F1
#
_cell.length_a   1.000
_cell.length_b   1.000
_cell.length_c   1.000
_cell.angle_alpha   90.00
_cell.angle_beta   90.00
_cell.angle_gamma   90.00
#
_symmetry.space_group_name_H-M   'P 1'
#
loop_
_entity.id
_entity.type
_entity.pdbx_description
1 polymer ?
#
loop_
_entity_poly.entity_id
_entity_poly.type
_entity_poly.pdbx_seq_one_letter_code
_entity_poly.pdbx_strand_id
1 'polypeptide(L)'
;MVPRPVPAWLLAYLPRAILRVLVAMFSLHICLIVRPYSISFCGFLFWNTDHSVKDGAMSERSTWDEVEGTWSHATEKNKREDTSDWAKRFPAAKGIHQSPINLNSRDTTFDPKLNENPLVANYVLCRETDIYNNGHTVVIYPRYKPGDSGFRPDSTPRSTMEGGPLPSNDVYELAECRFHWGREEARGSEHTVNYKAFPMEVQLIHWNSSQYDSVDEALGQPNGIMIAALFVQVGRENSGLKILTDHLEEIQYKGRMKTVATAFNPNSLLPDPMLRDFWTYNGSLTVPPCSENVTWILFRYPLTISHAQIEEFRRLRTHAKNEMPHNSEDGIMADNYRPTQSLNKRVIRASFQ
;
A
#
# COMPACT_ATOMS: atom_id res chain seq x y z
N MET A 1 34.98 49.93 -7.36
CA MET A 1 34.74 49.93 -5.90
C MET A 1 34.55 48.49 -5.47
N VAL A 2 35.38 48.00 -4.55
CA VAL A 2 35.29 46.63 -4.02
C VAL A 2 34.16 46.59 -2.98
N PRO A 3 33.20 45.65 -3.02
CA PRO A 3 32.20 45.53 -1.96
C PRO A 3 32.85 44.96 -0.70
N ARG A 4 32.59 45.58 0.46
CA ARG A 4 33.00 45.04 1.76
C ARG A 4 32.09 43.86 2.14
N PRO A 5 32.62 42.79 2.76
CA PRO A 5 31.80 41.68 3.23
C PRO A 5 30.87 42.12 4.37
N VAL A 6 29.62 41.67 4.32
CA VAL A 6 28.63 41.87 5.40
C VAL A 6 28.95 40.89 6.54
N PRO A 7 28.99 41.34 7.82
CA PRO A 7 29.23 40.46 8.95
C PRO A 7 28.13 39.40 9.09
N ALA A 8 28.52 38.13 9.28
CA ALA A 8 27.63 36.97 9.34
C ALA A 8 26.53 37.03 10.42
N TRP A 9 26.69 37.87 11.45
CA TRP A 9 25.71 38.00 12.54
C TRP A 9 24.47 38.83 12.15
N LEU A 10 24.51 39.62 11.08
CA LEU A 10 23.34 40.37 10.60
C LEU A 10 22.28 39.47 9.93
N LEU A 11 22.68 38.29 9.43
CA LEU A 11 21.78 37.34 8.75
C LEU A 11 20.89 36.54 9.71
N ALA A 12 21.20 36.57 11.02
CA ALA A 12 20.48 35.81 12.04
C ALA A 12 19.09 36.40 12.40
N TYR A 13 18.78 37.62 11.96
CA TYR A 13 17.56 38.34 12.32
C TYR A 13 16.60 38.62 11.14
N LEU A 14 16.84 38.03 9.96
CA LEU A 14 15.98 38.22 8.79
C LEU A 14 14.88 37.14 8.69
N PRO A 15 13.63 37.51 8.35
CA PRO A 15 12.56 36.55 8.08
C PRO A 15 12.94 35.58 6.95
N ARG A 16 12.58 34.28 7.10
CA ARG A 16 12.95 33.17 6.19
C ARG A 16 12.63 33.41 4.71
N ALA A 17 11.67 34.29 4.38
CA ALA A 17 11.30 34.64 3.01
C ALA A 17 12.38 35.47 2.28
N ILE A 18 13.12 36.32 2.99
CA ILE A 18 14.15 37.20 2.39
C ILE A 18 15.44 36.43 2.11
N LEU A 19 15.75 35.41 2.93
CA LEU A 19 16.91 34.56 2.76
C LEU A 19 16.85 33.73 1.46
N ARG A 20 15.64 33.33 1.03
CA ARG A 20 15.42 32.58 -0.22
C ARG A 20 15.66 33.42 -1.47
N VAL A 21 15.36 34.72 -1.43
CA VAL A 21 15.57 35.63 -2.56
C VAL A 21 17.05 35.96 -2.75
N LEU A 22 17.81 36.10 -1.66
CA LEU A 22 19.24 36.40 -1.73
C LEU A 22 20.09 35.23 -2.25
N VAL A 23 19.72 33.98 -1.92
CA VAL A 23 20.41 32.78 -2.45
C VAL A 23 20.15 32.62 -3.96
N ALA A 24 18.97 32.97 -4.44
CA ALA A 24 18.64 32.90 -5.87
C ALA A 24 19.37 33.96 -6.73
N MET A 25 19.73 35.12 -6.16
CA MET A 25 20.43 36.18 -6.90
C MET A 25 21.94 35.95 -7.06
N PHE A 26 22.57 35.15 -6.19
CA PHE A 26 24.01 34.87 -6.27
C PHE A 26 24.39 33.74 -7.24
N SER A 27 23.46 32.88 -7.62
CA SER A 27 23.72 31.75 -8.53
C SER A 27 23.75 32.13 -10.02
N LEU A 28 23.44 33.39 -10.37
CA LEU A 28 23.26 33.81 -11.77
C LEU A 28 24.48 34.52 -12.40
N HIS A 29 25.64 34.58 -11.76
CA HIS A 29 26.78 35.41 -12.22
C HIS A 29 28.13 34.70 -12.43
N ILE A 30 28.16 33.37 -12.52
CA ILE A 30 29.41 32.65 -12.87
C ILE A 30 29.16 31.77 -14.09
N CYS A 31 29.07 32.41 -15.25
CA CYS A 31 29.31 31.80 -16.56
C CYS A 31 29.85 32.89 -17.46
N LEU A 32 31.15 32.85 -17.77
CA LEU A 32 31.78 33.28 -19.03
C LEU A 32 33.32 33.27 -18.89
N ILE A 33 33.99 32.86 -19.98
CA ILE A 33 35.41 33.05 -20.37
C ILE A 33 36.40 31.85 -20.19
N VAL A 34 36.40 30.97 -21.21
CA VAL A 34 37.49 30.53 -22.14
C VAL A 34 38.85 29.94 -21.63
N ARG A 35 39.23 28.78 -22.23
CA ARG A 35 40.48 27.95 -22.21
C ARG A 35 41.73 28.63 -22.84
N PRO A 36 42.92 27.97 -23.05
CA PRO A 36 43.59 26.79 -22.44
C PRO A 36 45.05 27.08 -21.96
N TYR A 37 45.72 26.17 -21.23
CA TYR A 37 47.14 25.71 -21.43
C TYR A 37 47.52 24.63 -20.38
N SER A 38 48.34 23.68 -20.83
CA SER A 38 48.78 22.45 -20.15
C SER A 38 49.71 22.66 -18.93
N ILE A 39 49.73 21.69 -17.98
CA ILE A 39 50.91 20.92 -17.51
C ILE A 39 50.51 19.92 -16.38
N SER A 40 51.21 18.79 -16.42
CA SER A 40 51.24 17.50 -15.70
C SER A 40 51.16 17.37 -14.16
N PHE A 41 50.66 16.17 -13.78
CA PHE A 41 50.95 15.25 -12.64
C PHE A 41 50.69 15.79 -11.21
N CYS A 42 50.08 15.07 -10.24
CA CYS A 42 50.09 13.64 -9.91
C CYS A 42 48.98 13.33 -8.86
N GLY A 43 48.46 12.09 -8.82
CA GLY A 43 48.19 11.40 -7.55
C GLY A 43 46.77 11.36 -6.96
N PHE A 44 46.15 10.17 -7.11
CA PHE A 44 45.27 9.46 -6.17
C PHE A 44 43.79 9.89 -5.93
N LEU A 45 42.95 8.85 -6.07
CA LEU A 45 41.70 8.52 -5.37
C LEU A 45 40.36 9.11 -5.87
N PHE A 46 39.57 8.15 -6.39
CA PHE A 46 38.11 8.04 -6.43
C PHE A 46 37.27 8.93 -7.36
N TRP A 47 36.25 8.24 -7.87
CA TRP A 47 35.05 8.69 -8.57
C TRP A 47 35.21 9.22 -9.99
N ASN A 48 34.83 8.37 -10.95
CA ASN A 48 34.27 8.81 -12.21
C ASN A 48 32.77 8.53 -12.18
N THR A 49 31.99 9.57 -11.90
CA THR A 49 30.63 9.72 -12.42
C THR A 49 30.77 10.25 -13.84
N ASP A 50 30.24 9.54 -14.83
CA ASP A 50 29.84 10.19 -16.07
C ASP A 50 28.33 10.02 -16.22
N HIS A 51 27.66 11.17 -16.27
CA HIS A 51 26.22 11.31 -16.41
C HIS A 51 25.90 11.39 -17.90
N SER A 52 25.12 10.42 -18.40
CA SER A 52 24.30 10.64 -19.58
C SER A 52 22.83 10.46 -19.22
N VAL A 53 22.08 11.56 -19.35
CA VAL A 53 20.64 11.63 -19.56
C VAL A 53 19.76 11.08 -18.42
N LYS A 54 19.30 12.02 -17.58
CA LYS A 54 18.21 11.79 -16.62
C LYS A 54 16.89 11.65 -17.38
N ASP A 55 16.43 10.42 -17.56
CA ASP A 55 15.01 10.16 -17.63
C ASP A 55 14.43 10.32 -16.23
N GLY A 56 13.69 11.40 -16.04
CA GLY A 56 12.95 11.67 -14.81
C GLY A 56 11.72 10.77 -14.73
N ALA A 57 11.80 9.70 -13.93
CA ALA A 57 10.67 9.00 -13.33
C ALA A 57 11.19 7.97 -12.31
N MET A 58 11.82 8.45 -11.23
CA MET A 58 12.22 7.57 -10.12
C MET A 58 12.36 8.40 -8.83
N SER A 59 11.24 8.85 -8.29
CA SER A 59 11.17 9.32 -6.91
C SER A 59 9.83 8.90 -6.32
N GLU A 60 9.89 8.33 -5.12
CA GLU A 60 8.77 7.78 -4.34
C GLU A 60 8.30 6.38 -4.77
N ARG A 61 9.24 5.44 -4.72
CA ARG A 61 8.93 4.00 -4.65
C ARG A 61 8.67 3.69 -3.17
N SER A 62 7.55 3.05 -2.84
CA SER A 62 7.23 2.76 -1.44
C SER A 62 8.19 1.69 -0.87
N THR A 63 9.06 2.15 0.00
CA THR A 63 9.70 1.52 1.17
C THR A 63 8.95 0.40 1.89
N TRP A 64 7.63 0.23 1.68
CA TRP A 64 6.85 -0.93 2.12
C TRP A 64 7.57 -2.25 1.87
N ASP A 65 8.02 -2.50 0.63
CA ASP A 65 8.70 -3.76 0.26
C ASP A 65 10.09 -3.92 0.92
N GLU A 66 10.75 -2.84 1.34
CA GLU A 66 12.06 -2.90 2.01
C GLU A 66 11.93 -3.20 3.51
N VAL A 67 10.87 -2.68 4.15
CA VAL A 67 10.50 -3.07 5.52
C VAL A 67 10.08 -4.55 5.56
N GLU A 68 9.67 -5.11 4.40
CA GLU A 68 9.20 -6.49 4.29
C GLU A 68 10.30 -7.59 4.32
N GLY A 69 11.58 -7.26 4.50
CA GLY A 69 12.64 -8.28 4.66
C GLY A 69 12.53 -9.48 3.69
N THR A 70 12.94 -10.68 4.11
CA THR A 70 12.60 -11.93 3.39
C THR A 70 11.82 -12.83 4.35
N TRP A 71 10.50 -12.91 4.18
CA TRP A 71 9.67 -13.91 4.83
C TRP A 71 8.94 -14.76 3.80
N SER A 72 8.37 -15.88 4.22
CA SER A 72 7.61 -16.75 3.34
C SER A 72 6.44 -17.37 4.09
N HIS A 73 5.49 -17.93 3.35
CA HIS A 73 4.43 -18.77 3.93
C HIS A 73 4.82 -20.27 3.97
N ALA A 74 6.00 -20.64 3.46
CA ALA A 74 6.45 -22.04 3.42
C ALA A 74 7.98 -22.15 3.27
N THR A 75 8.63 -23.12 3.93
CA THR A 75 10.06 -23.45 3.75
C THR A 75 10.27 -24.96 3.55
N GLU A 76 11.46 -25.31 3.03
CA GLU A 76 11.94 -26.66 2.74
C GLU A 76 11.71 -27.64 3.91
N LYS A 77 11.10 -28.80 3.58
CA LYS A 77 10.69 -29.91 4.46
C LYS A 77 9.38 -29.71 5.23
N ASN A 78 8.25 -29.87 4.55
CA ASN A 78 6.94 -30.24 5.13
C ASN A 78 6.48 -29.47 6.39
N LYS A 79 7.02 -28.28 6.63
CA LYS A 79 6.57 -27.34 7.65
C LYS A 79 6.41 -26.02 6.93
N ARG A 80 5.13 -25.67 6.66
CA ARG A 80 4.77 -24.27 6.41
C ARG A 80 5.50 -23.44 7.47
N GLU A 81 6.07 -22.28 7.12
CA GLU A 81 6.37 -21.30 8.17
C GLU A 81 5.00 -21.00 8.77
N ASP A 82 4.70 -21.67 9.88
CA ASP A 82 3.59 -21.29 10.71
C ASP A 82 3.85 -19.83 11.01
N THR A 83 2.89 -18.97 10.73
CA THR A 83 2.98 -17.53 11.03
C THR A 83 3.39 -17.28 12.49
N SER A 84 3.32 -18.30 13.36
CA SER A 84 3.96 -18.36 14.68
C SER A 84 5.48 -18.07 14.69
N ASP A 85 6.20 -18.36 13.62
CA ASP A 85 7.65 -18.12 13.50
C ASP A 85 7.99 -16.68 13.10
N TRP A 86 7.05 -15.92 12.52
CA TRP A 86 7.26 -14.50 12.24
C TRP A 86 7.66 -13.73 13.49
N ALA A 87 7.10 -14.11 14.63
CA ALA A 87 7.41 -13.50 15.92
C ALA A 87 8.87 -13.68 16.39
N LYS A 88 9.65 -14.55 15.74
CA LYS A 88 11.11 -14.66 15.99
C LYS A 88 11.87 -13.46 15.41
N ARG A 89 11.41 -12.92 14.28
CA ARG A 89 12.05 -11.80 13.57
C ARG A 89 11.29 -10.48 13.76
N PHE A 90 9.97 -10.56 13.94
CA PHE A 90 9.05 -9.44 14.07
C PHE A 90 8.26 -9.57 15.37
N PRO A 91 8.81 -9.10 16.51
CA PRO A 91 8.20 -9.31 17.83
C PRO A 91 6.76 -8.82 17.96
N ALA A 92 6.37 -7.79 17.19
CA ALA A 92 5.01 -7.27 17.15
C ALA A 92 3.98 -8.33 16.71
N ALA A 93 4.38 -9.40 16.00
CA ALA A 93 3.51 -10.52 15.65
C ALA A 93 2.94 -11.28 16.87
N LYS A 94 3.51 -11.08 18.09
CA LYS A 94 3.00 -11.58 19.38
C LYS A 94 2.10 -10.59 20.12
N GLY A 95 1.76 -9.47 19.49
CA GLY A 95 0.91 -8.45 20.08
C GLY A 95 -0.50 -8.97 20.41
N ILE A 96 -1.23 -8.20 21.21
CA ILE A 96 -2.57 -8.57 21.69
C ILE A 96 -3.70 -8.04 20.81
N HIS A 97 -3.39 -7.20 19.82
CA HIS A 97 -4.30 -6.65 18.84
C HIS A 97 -3.96 -7.13 17.42
N GLN A 98 -3.48 -8.36 17.29
CA GLN A 98 -3.12 -8.94 16.01
C GLN A 98 -4.34 -9.24 15.12
N SER A 99 -4.12 -9.20 13.81
CA SER A 99 -5.10 -9.48 12.75
C SER A 99 -4.55 -10.59 11.83
N PRO A 100 -5.41 -11.32 11.10
CA PRO A 100 -6.88 -11.18 11.03
C PRO A 100 -7.59 -11.79 12.24
N ILE A 101 -8.91 -11.66 12.32
CA ILE A 101 -9.75 -12.29 13.36
C ILE A 101 -10.96 -13.00 12.76
N ASN A 102 -11.60 -13.88 13.55
CA ASN A 102 -12.94 -14.36 13.24
C ASN A 102 -13.99 -13.33 13.69
N LEU A 103 -14.84 -12.92 12.76
CA LEU A 103 -16.03 -12.10 13.01
C LEU A 103 -17.19 -13.02 13.38
N ASN A 104 -17.44 -13.20 14.68
CA ASN A 104 -18.66 -13.86 15.14
C ASN A 104 -19.80 -12.84 15.15
N SER A 105 -20.77 -12.99 14.24
CA SER A 105 -21.87 -12.03 14.09
C SER A 105 -22.74 -11.91 15.35
N ARG A 106 -22.69 -12.88 16.27
CA ARG A 106 -23.41 -12.82 17.55
C ARG A 106 -22.69 -12.00 18.62
N ASP A 107 -21.38 -11.82 18.46
CA ASP A 107 -20.52 -11.13 19.44
C ASP A 107 -20.20 -9.69 18.99
N THR A 108 -20.69 -9.27 17.82
CA THR A 108 -20.51 -7.91 17.32
C THR A 108 -21.52 -6.95 17.94
N THR A 109 -21.06 -5.76 18.29
CA THR A 109 -21.90 -4.73 18.91
C THR A 109 -22.32 -3.72 17.85
N PHE A 110 -23.63 -3.56 17.63
CA PHE A 110 -24.15 -2.47 16.82
C PHE A 110 -23.78 -1.12 17.43
N ASP A 111 -23.12 -0.26 16.67
CA ASP A 111 -22.74 1.10 17.08
C ASP A 111 -23.40 2.12 16.15
N PRO A 112 -24.51 2.78 16.56
CA PRO A 112 -25.22 3.72 15.71
C PRO A 112 -24.37 4.95 15.36
N LYS A 113 -23.32 5.26 16.13
CA LYS A 113 -22.43 6.40 15.82
C LYS A 113 -21.65 6.21 14.53
N LEU A 114 -21.44 4.96 14.09
CA LEU A 114 -20.84 4.65 12.80
C LEU A 114 -21.68 5.16 11.62
N ASN A 115 -22.99 5.37 11.82
CA ASN A 115 -23.90 5.90 10.81
C ASN A 115 -24.17 7.41 10.96
N GLU A 116 -23.88 8.00 12.12
CA GLU A 116 -23.95 9.46 12.34
C GLU A 116 -22.90 10.20 11.52
N ASN A 117 -21.73 9.58 11.33
CA ASN A 117 -20.67 10.02 10.43
C ASN A 117 -20.46 8.95 9.36
N PRO A 118 -21.23 8.94 8.26
CA PRO A 118 -21.17 7.87 7.27
C PRO A 118 -19.76 7.66 6.71
N LEU A 119 -19.41 6.40 6.43
CA LEU A 119 -18.17 6.09 5.72
C LEU A 119 -18.29 6.51 4.25
N VAL A 120 -17.42 7.41 3.81
CA VAL A 120 -17.42 7.95 2.45
C VAL A 120 -16.12 7.56 1.76
N ALA A 121 -16.23 6.97 0.57
CA ALA A 121 -15.10 6.67 -0.30
C ALA A 121 -15.15 7.60 -1.53
N ASN A 122 -14.15 8.47 -1.63
CA ASN A 122 -13.98 9.42 -2.73
C ASN A 122 -12.87 8.91 -3.67
N TYR A 123 -13.16 7.82 -4.38
CA TYR A 123 -12.17 7.17 -5.25
C TYR A 123 -12.19 7.71 -6.68
N VAL A 124 -11.02 8.12 -7.14
CA VAL A 124 -10.84 8.78 -8.43
C VAL A 124 -10.39 7.77 -9.49
N LEU A 125 -10.74 8.06 -10.75
CA LEU A 125 -10.33 7.24 -11.88
C LEU A 125 -8.82 7.39 -12.13
N CYS A 126 -8.10 6.27 -12.14
CA CYS A 126 -6.69 6.21 -12.50
C CYS A 126 -6.57 5.81 -13.98
N ARG A 127 -5.93 6.66 -14.80
CA ARG A 127 -5.68 6.33 -16.23
C ARG A 127 -4.63 5.25 -16.41
N GLU A 128 -3.73 5.13 -15.43
CA GLU A 128 -2.72 4.10 -15.33
C GLU A 128 -2.76 3.49 -13.95
N THR A 129 -2.39 2.22 -13.85
CA THR A 129 -2.31 1.50 -12.58
C THR A 129 -1.19 0.49 -12.68
N ASP A 130 -0.32 0.43 -11.67
CA ASP A 130 0.69 -0.63 -11.63
C ASP A 130 0.13 -1.87 -10.94
N ILE A 131 0.44 -3.02 -11.52
CA ILE A 131 0.27 -4.33 -10.89
C ILE A 131 1.64 -4.94 -10.68
N TYR A 132 1.87 -5.50 -9.50
CA TYR A 132 3.16 -6.04 -9.09
C TYR A 132 3.00 -7.37 -8.38
N ASN A 133 3.76 -8.38 -8.80
CA ASN A 133 3.92 -9.62 -8.06
C ASN A 133 5.19 -9.51 -7.21
N ASN A 134 5.02 -9.29 -5.90
CA ASN A 134 6.15 -9.19 -4.96
C ASN A 134 6.63 -10.56 -4.43
N GLY A 135 6.00 -11.65 -4.86
CA GLY A 135 6.28 -13.01 -4.40
C GLY A 135 5.43 -13.47 -3.21
N HIS A 136 4.66 -12.56 -2.60
CA HIS A 136 3.74 -12.84 -1.50
C HIS A 136 2.27 -12.60 -1.90
N THR A 137 2.04 -11.58 -2.72
CA THR A 137 0.71 -11.20 -3.21
C THR A 137 0.82 -10.48 -4.57
N VAL A 138 -0.33 -10.12 -5.12
CA VAL A 138 -0.44 -9.05 -6.13
C VAL A 138 -0.71 -7.75 -5.39
N VAL A 139 0.13 -6.75 -5.66
CA VAL A 139 -0.09 -5.38 -5.22
C VAL A 139 -0.57 -4.53 -6.40
N ILE A 140 -1.62 -3.75 -6.17
CA ILE A 140 -2.11 -2.74 -7.11
C ILE A 140 -1.72 -1.37 -6.56
N TYR A 141 -0.96 -0.59 -7.34
CA TYR A 141 -0.65 0.81 -7.05
C TYR A 141 -1.43 1.75 -7.98
N PRO A 142 -2.41 2.50 -7.46
CA PRO A 142 -3.07 3.55 -8.24
C PRO A 142 -2.07 4.62 -8.67
N ARG A 143 -2.01 4.96 -9.97
CA ARG A 143 -1.21 6.12 -10.43
C ARG A 143 -2.08 7.35 -10.55
N TYR A 144 -1.84 8.31 -9.67
CA TYR A 144 -2.48 9.61 -9.69
C TYR A 144 -1.67 10.59 -10.54
N LYS A 145 -2.30 11.20 -11.54
CA LYS A 145 -1.70 12.22 -12.41
C LYS A 145 -2.38 13.56 -12.19
N PRO A 146 -1.64 14.70 -12.26
CA PRO A 146 -2.24 16.02 -12.18
C PRO A 146 -3.42 16.14 -13.14
N GLY A 147 -4.51 16.78 -12.70
CA GLY A 147 -5.67 16.98 -13.56
C GLY A 147 -5.38 17.98 -14.69
N ASP A 148 -6.03 17.80 -15.84
CA ASP A 148 -6.00 18.76 -16.96
C ASP A 148 -6.73 20.09 -16.64
N SER A 149 -7.32 20.22 -15.45
CA SER A 149 -7.95 21.45 -14.99
C SER A 149 -6.87 22.47 -14.65
N GLY A 150 -6.50 23.31 -15.62
CA GLY A 150 -5.60 24.46 -15.48
C GLY A 150 -6.02 25.54 -14.47
N PHE A 151 -6.89 25.20 -13.51
CA PHE A 151 -7.37 26.04 -12.42
C PHE A 151 -6.63 25.81 -11.09
N ARG A 152 -5.99 24.65 -10.89
CA ARG A 152 -5.15 24.36 -9.71
C ARG A 152 -3.95 23.49 -10.10
N PRO A 153 -2.76 24.08 -10.32
CA PRO A 153 -1.56 23.36 -10.73
C PRO A 153 -1.00 22.39 -9.67
N ASP A 154 -1.50 22.41 -8.43
CA ASP A 154 -0.92 21.69 -7.28
C ASP A 154 -1.77 20.55 -6.72
N SER A 155 -3.06 20.45 -7.04
CA SER A 155 -3.93 19.41 -6.46
C SER A 155 -4.06 18.22 -7.40
N THR A 156 -3.17 17.24 -7.25
CA THR A 156 -3.38 15.95 -7.92
C THR A 156 -4.51 15.20 -7.19
N PRO A 157 -5.61 14.83 -7.87
CA PRO A 157 -6.71 14.13 -7.22
C PRO A 157 -6.23 12.77 -6.66
N ARG A 158 -6.70 12.44 -5.46
CA ARG A 158 -6.37 11.22 -4.71
C ARG A 158 -7.63 10.45 -4.39
N SER A 159 -7.52 9.12 -4.35
CA SER A 159 -8.60 8.28 -3.84
C SER A 159 -8.54 8.28 -2.32
N THR A 160 -9.60 8.73 -1.65
CA THR A 160 -9.61 8.88 -0.19
C THR A 160 -10.80 8.21 0.48
N MET A 161 -10.67 7.97 1.78
CA MET A 161 -11.72 7.48 2.65
C MET A 161 -11.81 8.35 3.92
N GLU A 162 -13.04 8.66 4.32
CA GLU A 162 -13.37 9.52 5.45
C GLU A 162 -14.60 8.96 6.17
N GLY A 163 -14.78 9.34 7.44
CA GLY A 163 -15.98 8.98 8.20
C GLY A 163 -15.96 7.58 8.82
N GLY A 164 -17.13 7.07 9.19
CA GLY A 164 -17.30 5.81 9.91
C GLY A 164 -16.55 5.82 11.25
N PRO A 165 -15.63 4.87 11.50
CA PRO A 165 -14.85 4.80 12.74
C PRO A 165 -13.64 5.75 12.76
N LEU A 166 -13.34 6.43 11.65
CA LEU A 166 -12.15 7.27 11.51
C LEU A 166 -12.31 8.57 12.32
N PRO A 167 -11.19 9.19 12.79
CA PRO A 167 -11.26 10.48 13.47
C PRO A 167 -11.95 11.54 12.60
N SER A 168 -12.72 12.42 13.24
CA SER A 168 -13.46 13.46 12.53
C SER A 168 -12.54 14.40 11.74
N ASN A 169 -12.84 14.58 10.45
CA ASN A 169 -12.11 15.40 9.48
C ASN A 169 -10.74 14.85 9.04
N ASP A 170 -10.35 13.65 9.49
CA ASP A 170 -9.15 13.01 8.96
C ASP A 170 -9.46 12.35 7.61
N VAL A 171 -8.53 12.52 6.68
CA VAL A 171 -8.59 11.98 5.32
C VAL A 171 -7.54 10.90 5.16
N TYR A 172 -8.00 9.70 4.78
CA TYR A 172 -7.13 8.56 4.55
C TYR A 172 -6.96 8.31 3.05
N GLU A 173 -5.75 8.46 2.54
CA GLU A 173 -5.43 8.28 1.12
C GLU A 173 -5.12 6.81 0.82
N LEU A 174 -5.71 6.27 -0.26
CA LEU A 174 -5.45 4.92 -0.75
C LEU A 174 -4.03 4.82 -1.32
N ALA A 175 -3.17 4.05 -0.65
CA ALA A 175 -1.81 3.78 -1.08
C ALA A 175 -1.76 2.61 -2.07
N GLU A 176 -2.41 1.50 -1.73
CA GLU A 176 -2.32 0.26 -2.49
C GLU A 176 -3.48 -0.70 -2.18
N CYS A 177 -3.68 -1.69 -3.04
CA CYS A 177 -4.58 -2.82 -2.78
C CYS A 177 -3.79 -4.14 -2.82
N ARG A 178 -4.07 -5.06 -1.88
CA ARG A 178 -3.47 -6.39 -1.79
C ARG A 178 -4.56 -7.47 -1.79
N PHE A 179 -4.19 -8.68 -2.18
CA PHE A 179 -5.10 -9.82 -2.22
C PHE A 179 -4.54 -11.02 -1.44
N HIS A 180 -5.42 -11.72 -0.76
CA HIS A 180 -5.15 -13.01 -0.14
C HIS A 180 -6.12 -14.02 -0.72
N TRP A 181 -5.65 -15.17 -1.18
CA TRP A 181 -6.49 -16.18 -1.81
C TRP A 181 -6.03 -17.59 -1.50
N GLY A 182 -6.98 -18.51 -1.58
CA GLY A 182 -6.73 -19.93 -1.37
C GLY A 182 -6.56 -20.66 -2.68
N ARG A 183 -5.95 -21.84 -2.57
CA ARG A 183 -5.87 -22.79 -3.68
C ARG A 183 -7.25 -23.31 -4.11
N GLU A 184 -8.20 -23.33 -3.18
CA GLU A 184 -9.54 -23.89 -3.33
C GLU A 184 -10.58 -22.85 -2.92
N GLU A 185 -11.84 -23.03 -3.31
CA GLU A 185 -12.87 -22.02 -3.03
C GLU A 185 -13.31 -21.96 -1.55
N ALA A 186 -13.05 -23.02 -0.78
CA ALA A 186 -13.45 -23.11 0.62
C ALA A 186 -12.53 -22.34 1.60
N ARG A 187 -11.42 -21.77 1.13
CA ARG A 187 -10.43 -21.05 1.95
C ARG A 187 -9.74 -19.96 1.14
N GLY A 188 -9.16 -18.97 1.81
CA GLY A 188 -8.35 -17.94 1.13
C GLY A 188 -8.42 -16.56 1.74
N SER A 189 -9.57 -16.18 2.29
CA SER A 189 -9.67 -14.98 3.10
C SER A 189 -8.86 -15.11 4.39
N GLU A 190 -8.34 -13.99 4.85
CA GLU A 190 -7.62 -13.89 6.13
C GLU A 190 -8.62 -13.84 7.29
N HIS A 191 -9.60 -12.95 7.17
CA HIS A 191 -10.73 -12.91 8.07
C HIS A 191 -11.69 -14.07 7.79
N THR A 192 -12.48 -14.39 8.81
CA THR A 192 -13.58 -15.36 8.68
C THR A 192 -14.84 -14.76 9.29
N VAL A 193 -16.01 -15.22 8.83
CA VAL A 193 -17.31 -14.87 9.43
C VAL A 193 -17.92 -16.13 9.98
N ASN A 194 -18.18 -16.17 11.30
CA ASN A 194 -18.69 -17.35 11.98
C ASN A 194 -17.87 -18.61 11.65
N TYR A 195 -16.53 -18.45 11.64
CA TYR A 195 -15.52 -19.46 11.32
C TYR A 195 -15.56 -19.99 9.89
N LYS A 196 -16.25 -19.31 8.98
CA LYS A 196 -16.26 -19.61 7.55
C LYS A 196 -15.34 -18.65 6.81
N ALA A 197 -14.44 -19.22 6.02
CA ALA A 197 -13.58 -18.48 5.11
C ALA A 197 -14.28 -18.28 3.75
N PHE A 198 -13.78 -17.29 3.02
CA PHE A 198 -14.09 -17.03 1.61
C PHE A 198 -12.90 -17.45 0.74
N PRO A 199 -13.08 -17.64 -0.57
CA PRO A 199 -12.00 -18.02 -1.49
C PRO A 199 -10.88 -16.97 -1.59
N MET A 200 -11.19 -15.70 -1.30
CA MET A 200 -10.26 -14.58 -1.38
C MET A 200 -10.73 -13.41 -0.49
N GLU A 201 -9.78 -12.57 -0.08
CA GLU A 201 -9.99 -11.28 0.55
C GLU A 201 -9.16 -10.23 -0.18
N VAL A 202 -9.75 -9.06 -0.46
CA VAL A 202 -9.03 -7.88 -0.96
C VAL A 202 -8.93 -6.86 0.15
N GLN A 203 -7.76 -6.27 0.31
CA GLN A 203 -7.43 -5.26 1.32
C GLN A 203 -7.00 -3.99 0.62
N LEU A 204 -7.71 -2.89 0.85
CA LEU A 204 -7.41 -1.55 0.37
C LEU A 204 -6.75 -0.78 1.52
N ILE A 205 -5.44 -0.57 1.41
CA ILE A 205 -4.61 0.01 2.46
C ILE A 205 -4.55 1.52 2.27
N HIS A 206 -4.99 2.24 3.29
CA HIS A 206 -4.96 3.69 3.32
C HIS A 206 -4.14 4.19 4.50
N TRP A 207 -3.65 5.41 4.37
CA TRP A 207 -2.84 6.08 5.38
C TRP A 207 -3.38 7.47 5.65
N ASN A 208 -3.23 7.94 6.89
CA ASN A 208 -3.79 9.21 7.35
C ASN A 208 -2.98 10.40 6.82
N SER A 209 -3.32 10.84 5.63
CA SER A 209 -2.72 11.98 4.93
C SER A 209 -2.99 13.34 5.60
N SER A 210 -3.89 13.39 6.59
CA SER A 210 -4.11 14.58 7.41
C SER A 210 -3.10 14.73 8.54
N GLN A 211 -2.51 13.63 9.01
CA GLN A 211 -1.63 13.63 10.20
C GLN A 211 -0.17 13.30 9.91
N TYR A 212 0.11 12.58 8.83
CA TYR A 212 1.45 12.13 8.47
C TYR A 212 1.82 12.65 7.08
N ASP A 213 3.11 12.68 6.77
CA ASP A 213 3.62 13.12 5.45
C ASP A 213 3.79 11.94 4.48
N SER A 214 3.82 10.72 5.00
CA SER A 214 3.99 9.51 4.18
C SER A 214 3.39 8.29 4.86
N VAL A 215 3.23 7.23 4.06
CA VAL A 215 2.77 5.94 4.58
C VAL A 215 3.74 5.35 5.61
N ASP A 216 5.05 5.51 5.40
CA ASP A 216 6.08 5.03 6.32
C ASP A 216 6.01 5.69 7.69
N GLU A 217 5.70 6.98 7.70
CA GLU A 217 5.57 7.72 8.95
C GLU A 217 4.31 7.28 9.69
N ALA A 218 3.22 7.02 8.96
CA ALA A 218 1.96 6.55 9.51
C ALA A 218 2.03 5.11 10.05
N LEU A 219 2.99 4.31 9.59
CA LEU A 219 3.12 2.91 9.95
C LEU A 219 3.32 2.66 11.45
N GLY A 220 2.43 1.84 12.02
CA GLY A 220 2.43 1.51 13.44
C GLY A 220 2.01 2.66 14.36
N GLN A 221 1.71 3.84 13.82
CA GLN A 221 1.25 4.97 14.59
C GLN A 221 -0.26 4.87 14.88
N PRO A 222 -0.72 5.43 16.02
CA PRO A 222 -2.14 5.56 16.30
C PRO A 222 -2.87 6.30 15.17
N ASN A 223 -3.96 5.74 14.65
CA ASN A 223 -4.72 6.32 13.54
C ASN A 223 -3.89 6.54 12.27
N GLY A 224 -2.74 5.87 12.11
CA GLY A 224 -1.90 6.04 10.94
C GLY A 224 -2.41 5.26 9.73
N ILE A 225 -2.88 4.04 9.94
CA ILE A 225 -3.30 3.14 8.87
C ILE A 225 -4.76 2.71 9.08
N MET A 226 -5.53 2.72 8.00
CA MET A 226 -6.81 2.04 7.95
C MET A 226 -6.85 1.09 6.74
N ILE A 227 -7.44 -0.10 6.93
CA ILE A 227 -7.59 -1.09 5.87
C ILE A 227 -9.07 -1.37 5.64
N ALA A 228 -9.54 -1.09 4.43
CA ALA A 228 -10.88 -1.46 3.99
C ALA A 228 -10.78 -2.83 3.32
N ALA A 229 -11.47 -3.82 3.86
CA ALA A 229 -11.38 -5.19 3.39
C ALA A 229 -12.73 -5.69 2.89
N LEU A 230 -12.68 -6.50 1.83
CA LEU A 230 -13.83 -7.21 1.30
C LEU A 230 -13.51 -8.69 1.19
N PHE A 231 -14.44 -9.50 1.67
CA PHE A 231 -14.53 -10.88 1.25
C PHE A 231 -14.83 -10.93 -0.24
N VAL A 232 -14.29 -11.92 -0.94
CA VAL A 232 -14.54 -12.16 -2.35
C VAL A 232 -15.26 -13.50 -2.49
N GLN A 233 -16.29 -13.55 -3.33
CA GLN A 233 -17.01 -14.77 -3.66
C GLN A 233 -17.01 -15.02 -5.17
N VAL A 234 -17.10 -16.29 -5.57
CA VAL A 234 -17.17 -16.67 -6.98
C VAL A 234 -18.62 -16.57 -7.47
N GLY A 235 -18.81 -15.92 -8.61
CA GLY A 235 -20.11 -15.70 -9.24
C GLY A 235 -19.97 -14.95 -10.56
N ARG A 236 -20.66 -13.81 -10.68
CA ARG A 236 -20.56 -12.93 -11.86
C ARG A 236 -19.18 -12.26 -11.94
N GLU A 237 -18.68 -12.09 -13.16
CA GLU A 237 -17.47 -11.32 -13.44
C GLU A 237 -17.55 -9.88 -12.91
N ASN A 238 -16.48 -9.42 -12.27
CA ASN A 238 -16.29 -8.01 -11.93
C ASN A 238 -15.56 -7.30 -13.09
N SER A 239 -16.26 -6.44 -13.82
CA SER A 239 -15.71 -5.73 -14.97
C SER A 239 -14.60 -4.73 -14.63
N GLY A 240 -14.59 -4.18 -13.41
CA GLY A 240 -13.53 -3.27 -12.97
C GLY A 240 -12.24 -4.00 -12.64
N LEU A 241 -12.33 -5.10 -11.89
CA LEU A 241 -11.18 -5.95 -11.60
C LEU A 241 -10.66 -6.65 -12.86
N LYS A 242 -11.54 -6.91 -13.85
CA LYS A 242 -11.16 -7.51 -15.14
C LYS A 242 -10.04 -6.75 -15.84
N ILE A 243 -10.06 -5.41 -15.76
CA ILE A 243 -9.05 -4.52 -16.33
C ILE A 243 -7.63 -4.90 -15.87
N LEU A 244 -7.51 -5.40 -14.63
CA LEU A 244 -6.25 -5.79 -14.03
C LEU A 244 -5.99 -7.30 -14.17
N THR A 245 -7.02 -8.15 -14.02
CA THR A 245 -6.86 -9.61 -14.11
C THR A 245 -6.41 -10.07 -15.50
N ASP A 246 -6.78 -9.35 -16.55
CA ASP A 246 -6.37 -9.63 -17.94
C ASP A 246 -4.84 -9.48 -18.16
N HIS A 247 -4.13 -8.90 -17.19
CA HIS A 247 -2.69 -8.67 -17.25
C HIS A 247 -1.87 -9.48 -16.23
N LEU A 248 -2.52 -10.36 -15.43
CA LEU A 248 -1.81 -11.12 -14.39
C LEU A 248 -0.80 -12.13 -14.95
N GLU A 249 -1.04 -12.67 -16.14
CA GLU A 249 -0.08 -13.54 -16.83
C GLU A 249 1.28 -12.84 -17.08
N GLU A 250 1.27 -11.52 -17.33
CA GLU A 250 2.48 -10.75 -17.61
C GLU A 250 3.33 -10.49 -16.35
N ILE A 251 2.69 -10.59 -15.18
CA ILE A 251 3.34 -10.53 -13.87
C ILE A 251 3.34 -11.89 -13.15
N GLN A 252 3.29 -12.98 -13.91
CA GLN A 252 3.16 -14.33 -13.35
C GLN A 252 4.22 -14.65 -12.28
N TYR A 253 5.46 -14.17 -12.43
CA TYR A 253 6.58 -14.51 -11.56
C TYR A 253 6.92 -13.37 -10.60
N LYS A 254 7.51 -13.72 -9.45
CA LYS A 254 8.01 -12.76 -8.46
C LYS A 254 8.91 -11.70 -9.10
N GLY A 255 8.78 -10.47 -8.66
CA GLY A 255 9.57 -9.32 -9.10
C GLY A 255 9.08 -8.70 -10.41
N ARG A 256 8.02 -9.23 -11.02
CA ARG A 256 7.44 -8.69 -12.26
C ARG A 256 6.40 -7.63 -11.95
N MET A 257 6.55 -6.48 -12.59
CA MET A 257 5.62 -5.36 -12.52
C MET A 257 5.16 -4.96 -13.93
N LYS A 258 3.92 -4.50 -14.04
CA LYS A 258 3.36 -3.94 -15.27
C LYS A 258 2.52 -2.70 -14.97
N THR A 259 2.71 -1.64 -15.75
CA THR A 259 1.79 -0.51 -15.80
C THR A 259 0.67 -0.81 -16.81
N VAL A 260 -0.56 -0.90 -16.32
CA VAL A 260 -1.77 -1.05 -17.12
C VAL A 260 -2.26 0.34 -17.53
N ALA A 261 -2.31 0.62 -18.83
CA ALA A 261 -2.71 1.91 -19.39
C ALA A 261 -4.21 2.00 -19.74
N THR A 262 -5.03 1.18 -19.07
CA THR A 262 -6.49 1.20 -19.18
C THR A 262 -7.06 1.77 -17.90
N ALA A 263 -8.08 2.63 -18.04
CA ALA A 263 -8.59 3.39 -16.93
C ALA A 263 -9.27 2.49 -15.89
N PHE A 264 -8.76 2.50 -14.65
CA PHE A 264 -9.26 1.72 -13.53
C PHE A 264 -9.74 2.66 -12.42
N ASN A 265 -10.93 2.42 -11.88
CA ASN A 265 -11.40 3.12 -10.69
C ASN A 265 -11.45 2.13 -9.52
N PRO A 266 -10.70 2.34 -8.42
CA PRO A 266 -10.74 1.48 -7.24
C PRO A 266 -12.15 1.31 -6.64
N ASN A 267 -13.09 2.20 -6.93
CA ASN A 267 -14.48 2.10 -6.49
C ASN A 267 -15.17 0.83 -7.03
N SER A 268 -14.66 0.26 -8.12
CA SER A 268 -15.13 -1.02 -8.67
C SER A 268 -14.84 -2.23 -7.77
N LEU A 269 -13.97 -2.07 -6.77
CA LEU A 269 -13.69 -3.06 -5.74
C LEU A 269 -14.61 -2.92 -4.52
N LEU A 270 -15.30 -1.79 -4.36
CA LEU A 270 -16.21 -1.56 -3.25
C LEU A 270 -17.62 -2.08 -3.56
N PRO A 271 -18.44 -2.38 -2.54
CA PRO A 271 -19.84 -2.67 -2.78
C PRO A 271 -20.56 -1.40 -3.29
N ASP A 272 -21.74 -1.61 -3.86
CA ASP A 272 -22.69 -0.53 -4.14
C ASP A 272 -22.84 0.36 -2.88
N PRO A 273 -22.89 1.69 -3.00
CA PRO A 273 -23.04 2.60 -1.86
C PRO A 273 -24.14 2.23 -0.87
N MET A 274 -25.25 1.64 -1.33
CA MET A 274 -26.35 1.19 -0.45
C MET A 274 -26.03 -0.10 0.33
N LEU A 275 -24.98 -0.82 -0.05
CA LEU A 275 -24.53 -2.09 0.53
C LEU A 275 -23.20 -1.94 1.27
N ARG A 276 -22.89 -0.73 1.77
CA ARG A 276 -21.65 -0.44 2.51
C ARG A 276 -21.79 -0.60 4.01
N ASP A 277 -22.61 -1.55 4.45
CA ASP A 277 -22.58 -2.03 5.84
C ASP A 277 -21.21 -2.64 6.15
N PHE A 278 -20.67 -2.39 7.34
CA PHE A 278 -19.35 -2.88 7.72
C PHE A 278 -19.23 -3.23 9.21
N TRP A 279 -18.24 -4.07 9.50
CA TRP A 279 -17.67 -4.24 10.83
C TRP A 279 -16.38 -3.43 10.96
N THR A 280 -16.03 -3.03 12.18
CA THR A 280 -14.78 -2.34 12.46
C THR A 280 -14.17 -2.74 13.80
N TYR A 281 -12.84 -2.81 13.85
CA TYR A 281 -12.06 -3.06 15.05
C TYR A 281 -10.62 -2.53 14.90
N ASN A 282 -9.91 -2.35 16.01
CA ASN A 282 -8.49 -1.99 15.99
C ASN A 282 -7.62 -3.25 15.99
N GLY A 283 -6.73 -3.33 15.01
CA GLY A 283 -5.95 -4.50 14.68
C GLY A 283 -4.50 -4.21 14.36
N SER A 284 -3.95 -5.02 13.47
CA SER A 284 -2.58 -4.96 12.98
C SER A 284 -2.56 -5.16 11.47
N LEU A 285 -1.39 -4.96 10.88
CA LEU A 285 -1.08 -5.56 9.59
C LEU A 285 -1.13 -7.09 9.70
N THR A 286 -1.53 -7.77 8.62
CA THR A 286 -1.59 -9.23 8.53
C THR A 286 -0.33 -9.86 7.92
N VAL A 287 0.57 -9.02 7.42
CA VAL A 287 1.93 -9.38 7.04
C VAL A 287 2.91 -8.76 8.04
N PRO A 288 4.15 -9.28 8.13
CA PRO A 288 5.15 -8.61 8.93
C PRO A 288 5.39 -7.15 8.47
N PRO A 289 5.85 -6.25 9.35
CA PRO A 289 6.24 -6.47 10.73
C PRO A 289 5.06 -6.70 11.70
N CYS A 290 3.82 -6.83 11.22
CA CYS A 290 2.64 -7.10 12.04
C CYS A 290 2.33 -5.98 13.03
N SER A 291 2.68 -4.75 12.66
CA SER A 291 2.46 -3.55 13.47
C SER A 291 0.99 -3.39 13.81
N GLU A 292 0.70 -3.14 15.09
CA GLU A 292 -0.64 -2.82 15.59
C GLU A 292 -1.02 -1.37 15.26
N ASN A 293 -2.21 -0.92 15.73
CA ASN A 293 -2.81 0.39 15.47
C ASN A 293 -3.43 0.56 14.07
N VAL A 294 -3.82 -0.54 13.44
CA VAL A 294 -4.57 -0.50 12.17
C VAL A 294 -6.08 -0.43 12.45
N THR A 295 -6.77 0.55 11.88
CA THR A 295 -8.25 0.58 11.89
C THR A 295 -8.78 -0.30 10.76
N TRP A 296 -9.41 -1.43 11.10
CA TRP A 296 -10.03 -2.30 10.11
C TRP A 296 -11.46 -1.89 9.83
N ILE A 297 -11.84 -1.92 8.56
CA ILE A 297 -13.22 -1.75 8.07
C ILE A 297 -13.51 -2.95 7.15
N LEU A 298 -14.33 -3.89 7.60
CA LEU A 298 -14.69 -5.09 6.82
C LEU A 298 -16.10 -4.95 6.30
N PHE A 299 -16.25 -4.81 4.99
CA PHE A 299 -17.57 -4.73 4.37
C PHE A 299 -18.33 -6.05 4.52
N ARG A 300 -19.61 -5.94 4.91
CA ARG A 300 -20.52 -7.07 5.11
C ARG A 300 -20.78 -7.83 3.82
N TYR A 301 -20.93 -7.10 2.72
CA TYR A 301 -21.29 -7.65 1.42
C TYR A 301 -20.02 -7.93 0.60
N PRO A 302 -19.86 -9.16 0.08
CA PRO A 302 -18.65 -9.55 -0.62
C PRO A 302 -18.57 -8.97 -2.03
N LEU A 303 -17.35 -8.78 -2.52
CA LEU A 303 -17.06 -8.57 -3.93
C LEU A 303 -17.34 -9.87 -4.68
N THR A 304 -18.06 -9.82 -5.80
CA THR A 304 -18.28 -11.00 -6.64
C THR A 304 -17.36 -10.95 -7.85
N ILE A 305 -16.61 -12.03 -8.12
CA ILE A 305 -15.74 -12.19 -9.29
C ILE A 305 -16.05 -13.50 -10.01
N SER A 306 -15.68 -13.62 -11.29
CA SER A 306 -15.89 -14.89 -12.00
C SER A 306 -14.88 -15.95 -11.59
N HIS A 307 -15.22 -17.21 -11.85
CA HIS A 307 -14.28 -18.32 -11.66
C HIS A 307 -13.01 -18.12 -12.50
N ALA A 308 -13.14 -17.61 -13.73
CA ALA A 308 -11.98 -17.29 -14.57
C ALA A 308 -11.05 -16.25 -13.92
N GLN A 309 -11.61 -15.21 -13.27
CA GLN A 309 -10.80 -14.18 -12.61
C GLN A 309 -9.97 -14.73 -11.44
N ILE A 310 -10.55 -15.59 -10.59
CA ILE A 310 -9.79 -16.17 -9.47
C ILE A 310 -8.71 -17.15 -9.95
N GLU A 311 -8.94 -17.85 -11.06
CA GLU A 311 -7.94 -18.73 -11.66
C GLU A 311 -6.70 -17.96 -12.17
N GLU A 312 -6.84 -16.72 -12.62
CA GLU A 312 -5.68 -15.89 -12.98
C GLU A 312 -4.76 -15.62 -11.78
N PHE A 313 -5.32 -15.39 -10.58
CA PHE A 313 -4.52 -15.28 -9.35
C PHE A 313 -3.80 -16.59 -9.02
N ARG A 314 -4.48 -17.74 -9.18
CA ARG A 314 -3.92 -19.08 -8.92
C ARG A 314 -2.85 -19.51 -9.93
N ARG A 315 -2.62 -18.75 -11.00
CA ARG A 315 -1.52 -18.97 -11.96
C ARG A 315 -0.22 -18.27 -11.58
N LEU A 316 -0.26 -17.36 -10.60
CA LEU A 316 0.91 -16.63 -10.14
C LEU A 316 1.91 -17.54 -9.42
N ARG A 317 3.14 -17.07 -9.31
CA ARG A 317 4.28 -17.79 -8.75
C ARG A 317 5.00 -16.96 -7.70
N THR A 318 5.51 -17.64 -6.67
CA THR A 318 6.24 -17.04 -5.54
C THR A 318 7.74 -16.88 -5.80
N HIS A 319 8.23 -17.34 -6.96
CA HIS A 319 9.65 -17.34 -7.37
C HIS A 319 9.83 -16.56 -8.67
N ALA A 320 11.07 -16.13 -8.96
CA ALA A 320 11.40 -15.50 -10.23
C ALA A 320 11.44 -16.54 -11.36
N LYS A 321 11.23 -16.13 -12.62
CA LYS A 321 11.04 -17.02 -13.79
C LYS A 321 12.13 -18.09 -14.00
N ASN A 322 13.36 -17.81 -13.57
CA ASN A 322 14.52 -18.69 -13.77
C ASN A 322 15.06 -19.27 -12.45
N GLU A 323 14.29 -19.18 -11.37
CA GLU A 323 14.66 -19.70 -10.05
C GLU A 323 13.81 -20.94 -9.74
N MET A 324 14.39 -21.89 -9.02
CA MET A 324 13.60 -23.00 -8.48
C MET A 324 12.75 -22.48 -7.32
N PRO A 325 11.50 -22.97 -7.17
CA PRO A 325 10.69 -22.58 -6.02
C PRO A 325 11.35 -23.07 -4.74
N HIS A 326 11.66 -22.14 -3.84
CA HIS A 326 12.27 -22.43 -2.55
C HIS A 326 11.27 -22.99 -1.50
N ASN A 327 9.97 -22.78 -1.73
CA ASN A 327 8.98 -22.76 -0.64
C ASN A 327 7.78 -23.71 -0.84
N SER A 328 7.34 -23.95 -2.07
CA SER A 328 6.29 -24.95 -2.38
C SER A 328 6.74 -25.85 -3.52
N GLU A 329 6.35 -27.13 -3.50
CA GLU A 329 6.74 -28.11 -4.52
C GLU A 329 6.36 -27.69 -5.96
N ASP A 330 5.33 -26.84 -6.11
CA ASP A 330 4.84 -26.35 -7.40
C ASP A 330 5.13 -24.86 -7.67
N GLY A 331 5.66 -24.12 -6.68
CA GLY A 331 5.94 -22.69 -6.78
C GLY A 331 4.74 -21.78 -6.98
N ILE A 332 3.51 -22.30 -6.86
CA ILE A 332 2.26 -21.55 -7.04
C ILE A 332 2.07 -20.56 -5.88
N MET A 333 1.64 -19.33 -6.19
CA MET A 333 1.17 -18.38 -5.19
C MET A 333 -0.29 -18.71 -4.87
N ALA A 334 -0.50 -19.40 -3.76
CA ALA A 334 -1.81 -19.72 -3.22
C ALA A 334 -1.70 -19.97 -1.71
N ASP A 335 -2.84 -19.91 -1.02
CA ASP A 335 -2.92 -20.02 0.44
C ASP A 335 -2.01 -18.97 1.14
N ASN A 336 -1.91 -17.77 0.54
CA ASN A 336 -1.07 -16.65 1.00
C ASN A 336 -1.78 -15.79 2.06
N TYR A 337 -2.44 -16.43 3.02
CA TYR A 337 -3.23 -15.78 4.06
C TYR A 337 -2.69 -16.14 5.45
N ARG A 338 -2.70 -15.18 6.38
CA ARG A 338 -2.40 -15.42 7.78
C ARG A 338 -3.61 -16.07 8.48
N PRO A 339 -3.42 -17.09 9.34
CA PRO A 339 -4.50 -17.62 10.18
C PRO A 339 -5.09 -16.56 11.12
N THR A 340 -6.36 -16.73 11.51
CA THR A 340 -7.02 -15.87 12.50
C THR A 340 -6.29 -15.87 13.83
N GLN A 341 -6.12 -14.67 14.39
CA GLN A 341 -5.50 -14.39 15.67
C GLN A 341 -6.58 -14.25 16.76
N SER A 342 -6.16 -14.26 18.02
CA SER A 342 -7.08 -14.14 19.15
C SER A 342 -7.72 -12.75 19.19
N LEU A 343 -9.05 -12.69 19.34
CA LEU A 343 -9.77 -11.41 19.53
C LEU A 343 -9.31 -10.70 20.81
N ASN A 344 -8.90 -11.47 21.83
CA ASN A 344 -8.54 -10.99 23.15
C ASN A 344 -9.67 -10.15 23.76
N LYS A 345 -9.37 -8.93 24.23
CA LYS A 345 -10.37 -8.04 24.87
C LYS A 345 -10.96 -7.00 23.90
N ARG A 346 -10.71 -7.13 22.59
CA ARG A 346 -11.22 -6.18 21.60
C ARG A 346 -12.71 -6.41 21.37
N VAL A 347 -13.40 -5.32 21.07
CA VAL A 347 -14.81 -5.32 20.66
C VAL A 347 -14.87 -5.09 19.15
N ILE A 348 -15.66 -5.90 18.46
CA ILE A 348 -16.00 -5.67 17.06
C ILE A 348 -17.28 -4.85 17.03
N ARG A 349 -17.23 -3.68 16.40
CA ARG A 349 -18.41 -2.83 16.20
C ARG A 349 -19.01 -3.07 14.81
N ALA A 350 -20.31 -2.92 14.67
CA ALA A 350 -21.03 -3.07 13.40
C ALA A 350 -21.86 -1.81 13.10
N SER A 351 -21.90 -1.40 11.83
CA SER A 351 -22.74 -0.29 11.36
C SER A 351 -24.21 -0.69 11.16
N PHE A 352 -24.55 -1.94 11.42
CA PHE A 352 -25.87 -2.53 11.16
C PHE A 352 -26.28 -3.46 12.31
N GLN A 353 -27.57 -3.82 12.34
CA GLN A 353 -28.17 -4.74 13.32
C GLN A 353 -28.30 -6.16 12.78
#